data_AF-A0A2U1MWB4-F1
#
_entry.id   AF-A0A2U1MWB4-F1
#
_cell.length_a   1.000
_cell.length_b   1.000
_cell.length_c   1.000
_cell.angle_alpha   90.00
_cell.angle_beta   90.00
_cell.angle_gamma   90.00
#
_symmetry.space_group_name_H-M   'P 1'
#
loop_
_entity.id
_entity.type
_entity.pdbx_description
1 polymer ?
#
loop_
_entity_poly.entity_id
_entity_poly.type
_entity_poly.pdbx_seq_one_letter_code
_entity_poly.pdbx_strand_id
1 'polypeptide(L)'
;MDENLLVCAVLETHVKNRKLQKIGDNIFGNWNWITNMNQCDKGCRIMIGWHSDEVSVTIIHSAKQSILCKIESVDGSVTIFCSFVYAANSGIERRMLWKDLNIYKRIVGNGYWVLLEDFNVTLNPNEHSAGGSYMTSDMTEFKDCVNQVEIEDISSNGLFYTWTKNLHKVRAGDYAGVLKKLDRSMGNEEVKRKATKPPYSSATFGV
;
A
#
# COMPACT_ATOMS: atom_id res chain seq x y z
N MET A 1 1.69 20.42 -2.97
CA MET A 1 0.70 19.33 -2.85
C MET A 1 -0.37 19.88 -1.93
N ASP A 2 -1.43 20.44 -2.51
CA ASP A 2 -2.63 20.85 -1.75
C ASP A 2 -3.73 19.83 -2.08
N GLU A 3 -3.57 18.66 -1.47
CA GLU A 3 -4.67 17.77 -1.09
C GLU A 3 -4.43 17.58 0.42
N ASN A 4 -5.47 17.66 1.26
CA ASN A 4 -5.39 17.54 2.72
C ASN A 4 -4.94 16.13 3.15
N LEU A 5 -3.70 15.80 2.83
CA LEU A 5 -3.12 14.48 2.96
C LEU A 5 -2.58 14.37 4.37
N LEU A 6 -3.08 13.43 5.16
CA LEU A 6 -2.72 13.31 6.58
C LEU A 6 -1.55 12.35 6.82
N VAL A 7 -1.39 11.37 5.92
CA VAL A 7 -0.34 10.35 5.97
C VAL A 7 0.12 10.06 4.54
N CYS A 8 1.43 10.08 4.29
CA CYS A 8 2.02 9.69 3.02
C CYS A 8 3.10 8.62 3.22
N ALA A 9 3.31 7.80 2.20
CA ALA A 9 4.47 6.93 2.12
C ALA A 9 5.32 7.26 0.88
N VAL A 10 6.62 7.08 1.03
CA VAL A 10 7.60 7.17 -0.05
C VAL A 10 8.35 5.84 -0.12
N LEU A 11 8.22 5.17 -1.27
CA LEU A 11 8.84 3.88 -1.53
C LEU A 11 10.12 4.02 -2.37
N GLU A 12 10.86 2.92 -2.51
CA GLU A 12 12.09 2.82 -3.32
C GLU A 12 13.17 3.86 -3.00
N THR A 13 13.18 4.40 -1.78
CA THR A 13 14.05 5.56 -1.47
C THR A 13 15.54 5.24 -1.59
N HIS A 14 15.94 3.98 -1.34
CA HIS A 14 17.33 3.51 -1.32
C HIS A 14 18.27 4.41 -0.50
N VAL A 15 17.73 5.10 0.49
CA VAL A 15 18.47 6.08 1.28
C VAL A 15 19.41 5.35 2.23
N LYS A 16 20.70 5.71 2.16
CA LYS A 16 21.71 5.21 3.09
C LYS A 16 21.51 5.83 4.47
N ASN A 17 21.70 5.04 5.53
CA ASN A 17 21.51 5.46 6.92
C ASN A 17 22.11 6.84 7.23
N ARG A 18 23.36 7.09 6.80
CA ARG A 18 24.08 8.36 7.02
C ARG A 18 23.41 9.61 6.44
N LYS A 19 22.51 9.45 5.46
CA LYS A 19 21.76 10.56 4.82
C LYS A 19 20.28 10.57 5.22
N LEU A 20 19.83 9.61 6.02
CA LEU A 20 18.42 9.36 6.26
C LEU A 20 17.75 10.56 6.90
N GLN A 21 18.32 11.10 7.98
CA GLN A 21 17.77 12.26 8.68
C GLN A 21 17.60 13.46 7.73
N LYS A 22 18.69 13.86 7.07
CA LYS A 22 18.67 15.00 6.14
C LYS A 22 17.65 14.83 5.01
N ILE A 23 17.54 13.62 4.46
CA ILE A 23 16.60 13.36 3.35
C ILE A 23 15.16 13.31 3.86
N GLY A 24 14.92 12.66 5.01
CA GLY A 24 13.60 12.62 5.64
C GLY A 24 13.08 14.02 5.96
N ASP A 25 13.89 14.84 6.63
CA ASP A 25 13.51 16.21 6.98
C ASP A 25 13.27 17.09 5.74
N ASN A 26 14.01 16.85 4.66
CA ASN A 26 13.78 17.55 3.39
C ASN A 26 12.49 17.11 2.68
N ILE A 27 12.12 15.82 2.77
CA ILE A 27 10.93 15.26 2.12
C ILE A 27 9.67 15.66 2.90
N PHE A 28 9.70 15.47 4.21
CA PHE A 28 8.54 15.56 5.09
C PHE A 28 8.42 16.94 5.76
N GLY A 29 9.47 17.76 5.75
CA GLY A 29 9.45 19.10 6.32
C GLY A 29 9.08 19.07 7.80
N ASN A 30 7.93 19.65 8.13
CA ASN A 30 7.40 19.70 9.50
C ASN A 30 6.62 18.45 9.92
N TRP A 31 6.46 17.46 9.04
CA TRP A 31 5.75 16.23 9.35
C TRP A 31 6.65 15.29 10.15
N ASN A 32 6.03 14.53 11.05
CA ASN A 32 6.73 13.41 11.68
C ASN A 32 6.90 12.30 10.66
N TRP A 33 7.99 11.52 10.78
CA TRP A 33 8.26 10.43 9.85
C TRP A 33 8.99 9.24 10.49
N ILE A 34 8.75 8.06 9.91
CA ILE A 34 9.34 6.76 10.29
C ILE A 34 9.82 6.01 9.06
N THR A 35 10.63 4.98 9.25
CA THR A 35 11.17 4.17 8.15
C THR A 35 11.38 2.71 8.52
N ASN A 36 11.56 1.84 7.52
CA ASN A 36 12.04 0.46 7.74
C ASN A 36 13.55 0.30 7.61
N MET A 37 14.35 1.38 7.71
CA MET A 37 15.81 1.34 7.53
C MET A 37 16.49 0.20 8.32
N ASN A 38 16.08 -0.01 9.57
CA ASN A 38 16.67 -1.03 10.45
C ASN A 38 16.37 -2.47 10.03
N GLN A 39 15.42 -2.67 9.11
CA GLN A 39 15.09 -3.98 8.55
C GLN A 39 15.84 -4.24 7.25
N CYS A 40 16.49 -3.24 6.64
CA CYS A 40 17.04 -3.33 5.29
C CYS A 40 18.56 -3.25 5.25
N ASP A 41 19.19 -4.26 4.64
CA ASP A 41 20.66 -4.34 4.53
C ASP A 41 21.25 -3.33 3.52
N LYS A 42 20.44 -2.87 2.55
CA LYS A 42 20.88 -2.05 1.40
C LYS A 42 20.36 -0.61 1.43
N GLY A 43 19.84 -0.15 2.58
CA GLY A 43 19.24 1.18 2.73
C GLY A 43 17.72 1.12 2.85
N CYS A 44 17.15 2.24 3.28
CA CYS A 44 15.73 2.42 3.51
C CYS A 44 14.94 2.16 2.23
N ARG A 45 13.80 1.47 2.36
CA ARG A 45 12.89 1.22 1.24
C ARG A 45 11.55 1.90 1.42
N ILE A 46 11.07 2.00 2.67
CA ILE A 46 9.77 2.56 3.01
C ILE A 46 9.99 3.68 4.02
N MET A 47 9.53 4.88 3.68
CA MET A 47 9.42 6.02 4.60
C MET A 47 7.94 6.41 4.71
N ILE A 48 7.45 6.68 5.91
CA ILE A 48 6.06 7.10 6.14
C ILE A 48 6.11 8.41 6.90
N GLY A 49 5.43 9.43 6.39
CA GLY A 49 5.27 10.72 7.04
C GLY A 49 3.81 10.99 7.40
N TRP A 50 3.56 11.73 8.48
CA TRP A 50 2.21 12.16 8.85
C TRP A 50 2.17 13.53 9.55
N HIS A 51 1.01 14.18 9.47
CA HIS A 51 0.68 15.38 10.23
C HIS A 51 0.32 15.02 11.67
N SER A 52 1.23 15.26 12.61
CA SER A 52 1.05 14.89 14.02
C SER A 52 -0.08 15.65 14.74
N ASP A 53 -0.50 16.78 14.20
CA ASP A 53 -1.59 17.59 14.76
C ASP A 53 -2.97 16.98 14.48
N GLU A 54 -3.08 16.12 13.47
CA GLU A 54 -4.34 15.54 12.98
C GLU A 54 -4.42 14.04 13.25
N VAL A 55 -3.29 13.34 13.13
CA VAL A 55 -3.21 11.88 13.32
C VAL A 55 -1.98 11.46 14.12
N SER A 56 -2.11 10.36 14.84
CA SER A 56 -1.02 9.61 15.44
C SER A 56 -0.75 8.34 14.65
N VAL A 57 0.53 8.01 14.45
CA VAL A 57 0.97 6.80 13.73
C VAL A 57 1.87 5.98 14.65
N THR A 58 1.47 4.74 14.91
CA THR A 58 2.23 3.79 15.72
C THR A 58 2.63 2.59 14.88
N ILE A 59 3.92 2.26 14.84
CA ILE A 59 4.41 1.03 14.19
C ILE A 59 4.00 -0.16 15.05
N ILE A 60 3.25 -1.08 14.46
CA ILE A 60 2.90 -2.36 15.07
C ILE A 60 3.91 -3.43 14.66
N HIS A 61 4.31 -3.42 13.38
CA HIS A 61 5.34 -4.31 12.87
C HIS A 61 6.09 -3.67 11.70
N SER A 62 7.39 -3.94 11.59
CA SER A 62 8.25 -3.46 10.50
C SER A 62 9.07 -4.62 9.94
N ALA A 63 9.07 -4.75 8.62
CA ALA A 63 9.79 -5.78 7.88
C ALA A 63 10.48 -5.20 6.64
N LYS A 64 11.27 -6.03 5.94
CA LYS A 64 11.98 -5.64 4.71
C LYS A 64 11.05 -5.14 3.59
N GLN A 65 9.85 -5.72 3.52
CA GLN A 65 8.89 -5.52 2.42
C GLN A 65 7.59 -4.83 2.88
N SER A 66 7.44 -4.53 4.17
CA SER A 66 6.24 -3.87 4.67
C SER A 66 6.44 -3.16 6.01
N ILE A 67 5.57 -2.20 6.31
CA ILE A 67 5.38 -1.66 7.66
C ILE A 67 3.88 -1.67 7.96
N LEU A 68 3.47 -2.36 9.02
CA LEU A 68 2.12 -2.27 9.57
C LEU A 68 2.08 -1.17 10.63
N CYS A 69 1.21 -0.19 10.41
CA CYS A 69 0.95 0.91 11.33
C CYS A 69 -0.51 0.87 11.82
N LYS A 70 -0.71 1.31 13.06
CA LYS A 70 -2.00 1.77 13.56
C LYS A 70 -2.01 3.29 13.43
N ILE A 71 -3.03 3.81 12.75
CA ILE A 71 -3.23 5.23 12.49
C ILE A 71 -4.52 5.64 13.20
N GLU A 72 -4.43 6.66 14.04
CA GLU A 72 -5.56 7.15 14.84
C GLU A 72 -5.69 8.65 14.67
N SER A 73 -6.89 9.16 14.45
CA SER A 73 -7.14 10.59 14.54
C SER A 73 -6.88 11.08 15.96
N VAL A 74 -6.39 12.31 16.11
CA VAL A 74 -6.06 12.88 17.42
C VAL A 74 -7.30 12.99 18.33
N ASP A 75 -8.48 13.19 17.74
CA ASP A 75 -9.76 13.18 18.45
C ASP A 75 -10.26 11.76 18.84
N GLY A 76 -9.57 10.71 18.40
CA GLY A 76 -9.90 9.31 18.65
C GLY A 76 -11.14 8.78 17.90
N SER A 77 -11.73 9.56 17.00
CA SER A 77 -12.95 9.17 16.28
C SER A 77 -12.72 8.12 15.19
N VAL A 78 -11.49 8.01 14.68
CA VAL A 78 -11.10 7.08 13.63
C VAL A 78 -9.84 6.33 14.01
N THR A 79 -9.88 5.00 13.93
CA THR A 79 -8.72 4.12 14.00
C THR A 79 -8.70 3.23 12.76
N ILE A 80 -7.57 3.19 12.07
CA ILE A 80 -7.33 2.31 10.92
C ILE A 80 -5.95 1.67 11.02
N PHE A 81 -5.86 0.42 10.59
CA PHE A 81 -4.58 -0.24 10.37
C PHE A 81 -4.20 -0.09 8.91
N CYS A 82 -2.95 0.29 8.67
CA CYS A 82 -2.43 0.49 7.33
C CYS A 82 -1.10 -0.25 7.18
N SER A 83 -1.02 -1.12 6.18
CA SER A 83 0.22 -1.74 5.77
C SER A 83 0.74 -1.08 4.50
N PHE A 84 1.88 -0.42 4.62
CA PHE A 84 2.62 0.11 3.48
C PHE A 84 3.52 -1.00 2.94
N VAL A 85 3.33 -1.37 1.67
CA VAL A 85 3.97 -2.54 1.07
C VAL A 85 4.95 -2.11 -0.02
N TYR A 86 6.14 -2.69 0.01
CA TYR A 86 7.07 -2.65 -1.12
C TYR A 86 7.63 -4.05 -1.33
N ALA A 87 6.92 -4.83 -2.12
CA ALA A 87 7.21 -6.23 -2.34
C ALA A 87 8.45 -6.42 -3.22
N ALA A 88 9.19 -7.51 -3.00
CA ALA A 88 10.35 -7.84 -3.82
C ALA A 88 9.94 -8.18 -5.27
N ASN A 89 10.89 -8.03 -6.19
CA ASN A 89 10.72 -8.45 -7.59
C ASN A 89 10.75 -9.98 -7.75
N SER A 90 11.48 -10.68 -6.87
CA SER A 90 11.60 -12.13 -6.87
C SER A 90 10.42 -12.77 -6.14
N GLY A 91 9.72 -13.71 -6.78
CA GLY A 91 8.64 -14.47 -6.16
C GLY A 91 9.06 -15.18 -4.86
N ILE A 92 10.28 -15.74 -4.83
CA ILE A 92 10.81 -16.43 -3.63
C ILE A 92 10.96 -15.45 -2.45
N GLU A 93 11.49 -14.24 -2.70
CA GLU A 93 11.66 -13.23 -1.66
C GLU A 93 10.30 -12.69 -1.18
N ARG A 94 9.32 -12.54 -2.11
CA ARG A 94 7.96 -12.11 -1.77
C ARG A 94 7.22 -13.03 -0.82
N ARG A 95 7.52 -14.33 -0.79
CA ARG A 95 6.85 -15.27 0.13
C ARG A 95 6.96 -14.88 1.60
N MET A 96 8.00 -14.14 1.99
CA MET A 96 8.08 -13.58 3.35
C MET A 96 7.02 -12.52 3.61
N LEU A 97 6.72 -11.66 2.64
CA LEU A 97 5.61 -10.70 2.74
C LEU A 97 4.27 -11.42 2.93
N TRP A 98 4.00 -12.51 2.20
CA TRP A 98 2.76 -13.27 2.36
C TRP A 98 2.59 -13.84 3.78
N LYS A 99 3.68 -14.27 4.41
CA LYS A 99 3.67 -14.71 5.82
C LYS A 99 3.41 -13.54 6.76
N ASP A 100 4.04 -12.39 6.52
CA ASP A 100 3.84 -11.17 7.31
C ASP A 100 2.37 -10.72 7.24
N LEU A 101 1.75 -10.70 6.06
CA LEU A 101 0.33 -10.33 5.90
C LEU A 101 -0.61 -11.28 6.67
N ASN A 102 -0.31 -12.58 6.69
CA ASN A 102 -1.04 -13.54 7.50
C ASN A 102 -0.94 -13.25 9.01
N ILE A 103 0.23 -12.81 9.48
CA ILE A 103 0.41 -12.36 10.87
C ILE A 103 -0.39 -11.07 11.10
N TYR A 104 -0.33 -10.11 10.17
CA TYR A 104 -1.03 -8.83 10.28
C TYR A 104 -2.53 -9.02 10.38
N LYS A 105 -3.13 -9.91 9.58
CA LYS A 105 -4.56 -10.26 9.68
C LYS A 105 -4.95 -10.65 11.11
N ARG A 106 -4.13 -11.46 11.79
CA ARG A 106 -4.38 -11.90 13.17
C ARG A 106 -4.24 -10.76 14.17
N ILE A 107 -3.25 -9.90 13.98
CA ILE A 107 -3.02 -8.73 14.84
C ILE A 107 -4.17 -7.73 14.71
N VAL A 108 -4.61 -7.45 13.49
CA VAL A 108 -5.67 -6.47 13.22
C VAL A 108 -7.05 -7.00 13.63
N GLY A 109 -7.30 -8.31 13.48
CA GLY A 109 -8.59 -8.91 13.81
C GLY A 109 -9.73 -8.29 13.01
N ASN A 110 -10.71 -7.73 13.71
CA ASN A 110 -11.89 -7.07 13.13
C ASN A 110 -11.69 -5.56 12.90
N GLY A 111 -10.45 -5.06 12.95
CA GLY A 111 -10.15 -3.66 12.66
C GLY A 111 -10.29 -3.31 11.17
N TYR A 112 -10.45 -2.02 10.87
CA TYR A 112 -10.32 -1.50 9.51
C TYR A 112 -8.88 -1.69 9.04
N TRP A 113 -8.65 -2.43 7.96
CA TRP A 113 -7.32 -2.71 7.46
C TRP A 113 -7.19 -2.40 5.97
N VAL A 114 -6.18 -1.60 5.63
CA VAL A 114 -5.80 -1.31 4.25
C VAL A 114 -4.37 -1.74 3.97
N LEU A 115 -4.15 -2.30 2.79
CA LEU A 115 -2.83 -2.48 2.19
C LEU A 115 -2.67 -1.44 1.08
N LEU A 116 -1.54 -0.76 1.06
CA LEU A 116 -1.24 0.27 0.06
C LEU A 116 0.07 -0.07 -0.66
N GLU A 117 0.15 0.44 -1.89
CA GLU A 117 1.35 0.55 -2.72
C GLU A 117 1.70 -0.71 -3.55
N ASP A 118 3.00 -1.01 -3.71
CA ASP A 118 3.57 -1.84 -4.77
C ASP A 118 3.78 -3.30 -4.36
N PHE A 119 3.01 -4.20 -4.99
CA PHE A 119 3.11 -5.65 -4.80
C PHE A 119 4.10 -6.33 -5.76
N ASN A 120 4.62 -5.61 -6.76
CA ASN A 120 5.52 -6.11 -7.82
C ASN A 120 4.99 -7.35 -8.56
N VAL A 121 3.70 -7.65 -8.45
CA VAL A 121 3.01 -8.75 -9.10
C VAL A 121 1.56 -8.36 -9.40
N THR A 122 1.09 -8.72 -10.59
CA THR A 122 -0.30 -8.55 -10.98
C THR A 122 -1.17 -9.63 -10.33
N LEU A 123 -2.42 -9.33 -10.00
CA LEU A 123 -3.36 -10.28 -9.41
C LEU A 123 -4.01 -11.17 -10.48
N ASN A 124 -4.22 -10.63 -11.69
CA ASN A 124 -4.85 -11.35 -12.80
C ASN A 124 -4.06 -11.19 -14.12
N PRO A 125 -4.19 -12.13 -15.07
CA PRO A 125 -3.44 -12.10 -16.33
C PRO A 125 -3.81 -10.92 -17.24
N ASN A 126 -5.05 -10.42 -17.13
CA ASN A 126 -5.56 -9.28 -17.89
C ASN A 126 -5.07 -7.92 -17.34
N GLU A 127 -4.32 -7.90 -16.24
CA GLU A 127 -3.68 -6.69 -15.70
C GLU A 127 -2.29 -6.45 -16.31
N HIS A 128 -2.03 -7.07 -17.46
CA HIS A 128 -0.82 -6.97 -18.27
C HIS A 128 -1.20 -6.59 -19.71
N SER A 129 -0.69 -5.46 -20.24
CA SER A 129 -1.15 -4.93 -21.54
C SER A 129 -0.85 -5.82 -22.74
N ALA A 130 0.19 -6.66 -22.67
CA ALA A 130 0.48 -7.64 -23.72
C ALA A 130 -0.52 -8.82 -23.71
N GLY A 131 -1.47 -8.84 -22.77
CA GLY A 131 -2.30 -9.98 -22.45
C GLY A 131 -1.49 -11.09 -21.77
N GLY A 132 -2.13 -11.76 -20.82
CA GLY A 132 -1.72 -13.08 -20.34
C GLY A 132 -2.89 -14.02 -20.51
N SER A 133 -2.68 -15.19 -21.10
CA SER A 133 -3.72 -16.22 -21.23
C SER A 133 -3.76 -17.19 -20.04
N TYR A 134 -2.80 -17.10 -19.12
CA TYR A 134 -2.63 -18.02 -18.00
C TYR A 134 -2.15 -17.31 -16.72
N MET A 135 -2.52 -17.88 -15.58
CA MET A 135 -1.99 -17.51 -14.28
C MET A 135 -0.54 -17.98 -14.14
N THR A 136 0.36 -17.07 -13.74
CA THR A 136 1.73 -17.45 -13.34
C THR A 136 1.74 -17.94 -11.89
N SER A 137 2.78 -18.66 -11.49
CA SER A 137 2.96 -19.08 -10.08
C SER A 137 2.91 -17.89 -9.12
N ASP A 138 3.56 -16.78 -9.48
CA ASP A 138 3.60 -15.56 -8.67
C ASP A 138 2.21 -14.91 -8.54
N MET A 139 1.43 -14.88 -9.62
CA MET A 139 0.04 -14.38 -9.58
C MET A 139 -0.84 -15.27 -8.70
N THR A 140 -0.69 -16.60 -8.81
CA THR A 140 -1.44 -17.56 -7.98
C THR A 140 -1.10 -17.39 -6.51
N GLU A 141 0.19 -17.33 -6.16
CA GLU A 141 0.61 -17.11 -4.76
C GLU A 141 0.10 -15.78 -4.20
N PHE A 142 0.10 -14.71 -5.00
CA PHE A 142 -0.47 -13.43 -4.58
C PHE A 142 -1.98 -13.54 -4.34
N LYS A 143 -2.69 -14.17 -5.28
CA LYS A 143 -4.14 -14.38 -5.20
C LYS A 143 -4.53 -15.22 -3.98
N ASP A 144 -3.80 -16.30 -3.73
CA ASP A 144 -4.01 -17.15 -2.56
C ASP A 144 -3.76 -16.37 -1.27
N CYS A 145 -2.71 -15.54 -1.23
CA CYS A 145 -2.42 -14.70 -0.07
C CYS A 145 -3.55 -13.71 0.22
N VAL A 146 -4.01 -12.94 -0.77
CA VAL A 146 -5.06 -11.92 -0.54
C VAL A 146 -6.41 -12.56 -0.17
N ASN A 147 -6.73 -13.72 -0.76
CA ASN A 147 -7.90 -14.51 -0.37
C ASN A 147 -7.78 -15.00 1.09
N GLN A 148 -6.60 -15.49 1.48
CA GLN A 148 -6.35 -16.00 2.83
C GLN A 148 -6.47 -14.91 3.90
N VAL A 149 -6.06 -13.68 3.59
CA VAL A 149 -6.19 -12.54 4.52
C VAL A 149 -7.49 -11.76 4.34
N GLU A 150 -8.35 -12.19 3.41
CA GLU A 150 -9.66 -11.61 3.10
C GLU A 150 -9.58 -10.12 2.75
N ILE A 151 -8.66 -9.79 1.83
CA ILE A 151 -8.44 -8.43 1.32
C ILE A 151 -8.66 -8.39 -0.18
N GLU A 152 -9.30 -7.33 -0.64
CA GLU A 152 -9.62 -7.12 -2.06
C GLU A 152 -9.32 -5.68 -2.49
N ASP A 153 -9.19 -5.44 -3.79
CA ASP A 153 -8.99 -4.10 -4.34
C ASP A 153 -10.13 -3.16 -3.89
N ILE A 154 -9.77 -2.02 -3.32
CA ILE A 154 -10.70 -0.90 -3.09
C ILE A 154 -10.85 -0.22 -4.45
N SER A 155 -12.05 -0.26 -5.02
CA SER A 155 -12.35 0.31 -6.33
C SER A 155 -11.80 1.73 -6.47
N SER A 156 -10.76 1.90 -7.30
CA SER A 156 -10.17 3.20 -7.61
C SER A 156 -10.70 3.72 -8.94
N ASN A 157 -11.24 4.94 -8.98
CA ASN A 157 -11.57 5.66 -10.22
C ASN A 157 -10.29 6.23 -10.90
N GLY A 158 -9.18 5.48 -10.87
CA GLY A 158 -7.85 5.92 -11.30
C GLY A 158 -7.29 5.14 -12.50
N LEU A 159 -6.00 5.39 -12.80
CA LEU A 159 -5.29 4.71 -13.88
C LEU A 159 -5.16 3.20 -13.59
N PHE A 160 -5.64 2.37 -14.52
CA PHE A 160 -5.63 0.91 -14.36
C PHE A 160 -4.22 0.29 -14.37
N TYR A 161 -3.27 0.91 -15.08
CA TYR A 161 -1.86 0.49 -15.11
C TYR A 161 -0.99 1.52 -14.40
N THR A 162 -0.03 1.05 -13.60
CA THR A 162 0.80 1.90 -12.74
C THR A 162 2.30 1.78 -13.06
N TRP A 163 2.69 0.83 -13.91
CA TRP A 163 4.09 0.62 -14.33
C TRP A 163 4.25 0.40 -15.85
N THR A 164 5.39 0.83 -16.43
CA THR A 164 5.77 0.61 -17.85
C THR A 164 7.25 0.23 -18.04
N LYS A 165 7.53 -0.75 -18.92
CA LYS A 165 8.91 -1.21 -19.22
C LYS A 165 9.70 -0.27 -20.15
N ASN A 166 9.04 0.60 -20.94
CA ASN A 166 9.71 1.39 -21.98
C ASN A 166 9.00 2.73 -22.24
N LEU A 167 9.19 3.72 -21.35
CA LEU A 167 8.55 5.04 -21.46
C LEU A 167 8.78 5.75 -22.81
N HIS A 168 9.97 5.58 -23.40
CA HIS A 168 10.33 6.18 -24.69
C HIS A 168 9.56 5.60 -25.88
N LYS A 169 9.17 4.32 -25.84
CA LYS A 169 8.39 3.69 -26.91
C LYS A 169 6.91 4.04 -26.81
N VAL A 170 6.38 4.15 -25.58
CA VAL A 170 5.00 4.58 -25.32
C VAL A 170 4.75 6.01 -25.84
N ARG A 171 5.72 6.92 -25.68
CA ARG A 171 5.61 8.31 -26.18
C ARG A 171 5.70 8.45 -27.70
N ALA A 172 6.27 7.47 -28.40
CA ALA A 172 6.43 7.47 -29.85
C ALA A 172 5.22 6.86 -30.60
N GLY A 173 4.13 6.53 -29.90
CA GLY A 173 2.98 5.82 -30.48
C GLY A 173 3.26 4.34 -30.76
N ASP A 174 4.40 3.83 -30.28
CA ASP A 174 4.87 2.48 -30.54
C ASP A 174 4.38 1.57 -29.40
N TYR A 175 3.30 0.82 -29.64
CA TYR A 175 2.60 -0.04 -28.66
C TYR A 175 3.45 -1.22 -28.11
N ALA A 176 4.76 -1.24 -28.38
CA ALA A 176 5.71 -2.25 -27.88
C ALA A 176 6.09 -2.09 -26.39
N GLY A 177 5.43 -1.18 -25.66
CA GLY A 177 5.59 -1.00 -24.21
C GLY A 177 4.66 -1.91 -23.41
N VAL A 178 5.23 -2.74 -22.54
CA VAL A 178 4.46 -3.55 -21.57
C VAL A 178 4.03 -2.67 -20.39
N LEU A 179 2.72 -2.64 -20.08
CA LEU A 179 2.11 -1.97 -18.94
C LEU A 179 1.59 -2.99 -17.92
N LYS A 180 1.70 -2.68 -16.62
CA LYS A 180 1.26 -3.56 -15.53
C LYS A 180 0.57 -2.77 -14.40
N LYS A 181 -0.38 -3.40 -13.71
CA LYS A 181 -0.97 -2.90 -12.44
C LYS A 181 -0.21 -3.51 -11.25
N LEU A 182 0.77 -2.77 -10.73
CA LEU A 182 1.60 -3.22 -9.61
C LEU A 182 1.22 -2.54 -8.29
N ASP A 183 0.81 -1.28 -8.37
CA ASP A 183 0.36 -0.49 -7.22
C ASP A 183 -1.13 -0.73 -6.98
N ARG A 184 -1.50 -0.98 -5.72
CA ARG A 184 -2.88 -1.27 -5.31
C ARG A 184 -3.21 -0.63 -3.97
N SER A 185 -4.44 -0.18 -3.87
CA SER A 185 -5.09 0.09 -2.59
C SER A 185 -6.10 -1.02 -2.36
N MET A 186 -5.85 -1.84 -1.34
CA MET A 186 -6.68 -3.00 -1.02
C MET A 186 -7.19 -2.88 0.42
N GLY A 187 -8.36 -3.43 0.71
CA GLY A 187 -8.98 -3.34 2.01
C GLY A 187 -9.80 -4.57 2.35
N ASN A 188 -9.95 -4.81 3.65
CA ASN A 188 -10.88 -5.82 4.15
C ASN A 188 -12.34 -5.33 4.07
N GLU A 189 -13.27 -6.24 4.36
CA GLU A 189 -14.71 -5.96 4.32
C GLU A 189 -15.12 -4.78 5.23
N GLU A 190 -14.48 -4.61 6.39
CA GLU A 190 -14.77 -3.49 7.29
C GLU A 190 -14.54 -2.14 6.61
N VAL A 191 -13.44 -2.00 5.86
CA VAL A 191 -13.14 -0.77 5.10
C VAL A 191 -14.19 -0.52 4.04
N LYS A 192 -14.56 -1.55 3.27
CA LYS A 192 -15.58 -1.42 2.22
C LYS A 192 -16.96 -1.04 2.77
N ARG A 193 -17.37 -1.64 3.89
CA ARG A 193 -18.64 -1.31 4.56
C ARG A 193 -18.70 0.15 5.01
N LYS A 194 -17.56 0.74 5.38
CA LYS A 194 -17.49 2.16 5.75
C LYS A 194 -17.48 3.06 4.52
N ALA A 195 -16.75 2.69 3.46
CA ALA A 195 -16.66 3.47 2.21
C ALA A 195 -17.98 3.52 1.41
N THR A 196 -18.85 2.52 1.56
CA THR A 196 -20.13 2.42 0.84
C THR A 196 -21.33 2.99 1.58
N LYS A 197 -21.16 3.42 2.84
CA LYS A 197 -22.24 4.13 3.56
C LYS A 197 -22.36 5.55 3.02
N PRO A 198 -23.53 5.98 2.50
CA PRO A 198 -23.72 7.36 2.12
C PRO A 198 -23.54 8.28 3.34
N PRO A 199 -22.99 9.49 3.18
CA PRO A 199 -22.67 10.39 4.29
C PRO A 199 -23.89 10.86 5.10
N TYR A 200 -25.12 10.51 4.70
CA TYR A 200 -26.33 10.78 5.45
C TYR A 200 -27.31 9.61 5.34
N SER A 201 -27.35 8.73 6.34
CA SER A 201 -28.61 8.07 6.67
C SER A 201 -29.35 8.98 7.64
N SER A 202 -30.16 9.89 7.10
CA SER A 202 -31.18 10.59 7.88
C SER A 202 -32.06 9.53 8.54
N ALA A 203 -32.06 9.50 9.87
CA ALA A 203 -33.08 8.81 10.63
C ALA A 203 -34.42 9.51 10.36
N THR A 204 -35.22 8.95 9.46
CA THR A 204 -36.63 9.33 9.37
C THR A 204 -37.37 8.60 10.48
N PHE A 205 -37.59 9.28 11.60
CA PHE A 205 -38.66 8.88 12.52
C PHE A 205 -39.99 9.23 11.84
N GLY A 206 -40.67 8.19 11.36
CA GLY A 206 -42.06 8.28 10.91
C GLY A 206 -42.99 7.98 12.08
N VAL A 207 -43.66 9.05 12.52
CA VAL A 207 -44.88 9.21 13.36
C VAL A 207 -45.30 8.04 14.24
#